data_AF-A0A7C6PDZ5-F1
#
_entry.id   AF-A0A7C6PDZ5-F1
#
_cell.length_a   1.000
_cell.length_b   1.000
_cell.length_c   1.000
_cell.angle_alpha   90.00
_cell.angle_beta   90.00
_cell.angle_gamma   90.00
#
_symmetry.space_group_name_H-M   'P 1'
#
loop_
_entity.id
_entity.type
_entity.pdbx_description
1 polymer ?
#
loop_
_entity_poly.entity_id
_entity_poly.type
_entity_poly.pdbx_seq_one_letter_code
_entity_poly.pdbx_strand_id
1 'polypeptide(L)'
;MRLARSAGMNSRLVAQRLLVRSSTPVLATGAWFRNTLCATARGEAWLTPCVGDLRDAAACTAHEELAQALLTALPEAPRAVAHDLHPDFHSTRCAQKLAAQLGVPAFAVQHHHAHIAAVCAEHDDAGPVLGLALDGVGLGTDGTAWGGELLRVDGGRWQRLGHLRCLALPGSDKAAQEPWRMAAAVLHALGRTDDIAQRFAAQPAAAALAGLLRSGRHCPPSSSLGRVFDAAAGLLGLCAVAHSDAEAACALEQAAQRHGPAAAMAGAWQVGADLQLDLLPLLDWLAGVGTQPGAAVDQAAAVFHATVSAALADWLQVAAGRHALDGVAVGGGCCCNRILLAALRGHCVAAGLRFLEPRILPPGDSAIAFGQAVIAQYLVEHV
;
A
#
# COMPACT_ATOMS: atom_id res chain seq x y z
N MET A 1 -37.54 -12.08 -25.63
CA MET A 1 -37.80 -12.15 -24.17
C MET A 1 -37.30 -10.84 -23.57
N ARG A 2 -38.19 -10.00 -23.04
CA ARG A 2 -37.86 -8.62 -22.63
C ARG A 2 -36.90 -8.66 -21.44
N LEU A 3 -35.71 -8.09 -21.62
CA LEU A 3 -34.78 -7.76 -20.54
C LEU A 3 -35.51 -6.83 -19.56
N ALA A 4 -35.83 -7.34 -18.37
CA ALA A 4 -36.24 -6.51 -17.27
C ALA A 4 -35.07 -5.55 -16.97
N ARG A 5 -35.30 -4.25 -17.16
CA ARG A 5 -34.43 -3.22 -16.57
C ARG A 5 -34.47 -3.45 -15.07
N SER A 6 -33.40 -3.97 -14.49
CA SER A 6 -33.23 -3.95 -13.04
C SER A 6 -33.27 -2.49 -12.61
N ALA A 7 -33.97 -2.19 -11.53
CA ALA A 7 -33.85 -0.90 -10.87
C ALA A 7 -32.39 -0.78 -10.41
N GLY A 8 -31.55 -0.16 -11.23
CA GLY A 8 -30.13 0.00 -10.95
C GLY A 8 -29.92 0.92 -9.75
N MET A 9 -28.88 0.63 -8.97
CA MET A 9 -28.47 1.49 -7.85
C MET A 9 -28.22 2.93 -8.36
N ASN A 10 -28.69 3.92 -7.61
CA ASN A 10 -28.70 5.33 -8.02
C ASN A 10 -27.30 5.80 -8.48
N SER A 11 -27.20 6.43 -9.65
CA SER A 11 -25.93 6.89 -10.23
C SER A 11 -25.19 7.94 -9.38
N ARG A 12 -25.85 8.59 -8.43
CA ARG A 12 -25.18 9.49 -7.45
C ARG A 12 -24.50 8.75 -6.31
N LEU A 13 -24.89 7.50 -6.03
CA LEU A 13 -24.36 6.67 -4.95
C LEU A 13 -23.14 5.85 -5.39
N VAL A 14 -23.02 5.58 -6.69
CA VAL A 14 -22.03 4.67 -7.26
C VAL A 14 -21.11 5.44 -8.20
N ALA A 15 -19.82 5.48 -7.87
CA ALA A 15 -18.79 6.01 -8.75
C ALA A 15 -18.30 4.96 -9.75
N GLN A 16 -18.18 3.70 -9.34
CA GLN A 16 -17.69 2.62 -10.18
C GLN A 16 -18.53 1.36 -9.98
N ARG A 17 -18.79 0.66 -11.09
CA ARG A 17 -19.42 -0.66 -11.09
C ARG A 17 -18.46 -1.66 -11.71
N LEU A 18 -18.33 -2.83 -11.08
CA LEU A 18 -17.51 -3.95 -11.56
C LEU A 18 -18.35 -5.24 -11.57
N LEU A 19 -17.89 -6.23 -12.35
CA LEU A 19 -18.40 -7.59 -12.27
C LEU A 19 -17.56 -8.37 -11.25
N VAL A 20 -18.21 -9.25 -10.49
CA VAL A 20 -17.56 -10.17 -9.55
C VAL A 20 -18.12 -11.57 -9.73
N ARG A 21 -17.31 -12.59 -9.46
CA ARG A 21 -17.69 -14.00 -9.64
C ARG A 21 -18.83 -14.44 -8.72
N SER A 22 -18.81 -13.97 -7.48
CA SER A 22 -19.79 -14.34 -6.45
C SER A 22 -21.03 -13.44 -6.49
N SER A 23 -22.19 -14.05 -6.27
CA SER A 23 -23.45 -13.33 -6.07
C SER A 23 -23.75 -13.02 -4.60
N THR A 24 -22.92 -13.49 -3.65
CA THR A 24 -23.12 -13.33 -2.21
C THR A 24 -23.14 -11.84 -1.86
N PRO A 25 -24.21 -11.32 -1.23
CA PRO A 25 -24.30 -9.91 -0.95
C PRO A 25 -23.45 -9.56 0.28
N VAL A 26 -22.54 -8.59 0.15
CA VAL A 26 -21.74 -8.07 1.28
C VAL A 26 -21.62 -6.55 1.20
N LEU A 27 -21.36 -5.93 2.35
CA LEU A 27 -21.00 -4.51 2.45
C LEU A 27 -19.57 -4.40 2.99
N ALA A 28 -18.72 -3.58 2.39
CA ALA A 28 -17.36 -3.31 2.83
C ALA A 28 -17.15 -1.82 3.03
N THR A 29 -16.47 -1.46 4.12
CA THR A 29 -16.37 -0.08 4.60
C THR A 29 -15.03 0.59 4.31
N GLY A 30 -14.09 -0.12 3.70
CA GLY A 30 -12.85 0.45 3.18
C GLY A 30 -11.79 0.77 4.24
N ALA A 31 -10.81 1.57 3.82
CA ALA A 31 -9.63 1.95 4.59
C ALA A 31 -9.81 3.27 5.35
N TRP A 32 -8.72 3.83 5.88
CA TRP A 32 -8.72 5.15 6.54
C TRP A 32 -8.54 6.30 5.55
N PHE A 33 -7.54 6.21 4.68
CA PHE A 33 -7.25 7.24 3.69
C PHE A 33 -8.09 7.02 2.44
N ARG A 34 -8.46 8.12 1.75
CA ARG A 34 -9.17 8.10 0.46
C ARG A 34 -10.32 7.09 0.45
N ASN A 35 -11.11 7.09 1.53
CA ASN A 35 -12.06 6.05 1.84
C ASN A 35 -13.15 5.95 0.77
N THR A 36 -13.44 4.73 0.36
CA THR A 36 -14.61 4.35 -0.42
C THR A 36 -15.34 3.24 0.33
N LEU A 37 -16.60 3.01 -0.03
CA LEU A 37 -17.35 1.83 0.39
C LEU A 37 -17.68 0.98 -0.83
N CYS A 38 -17.85 -0.31 -0.61
CA CYS A 38 -18.23 -1.26 -1.65
C CYS A 38 -19.41 -2.09 -1.19
N ALA A 39 -20.40 -2.26 -2.04
CA ALA A 39 -21.44 -3.25 -1.83
C ALA A 39 -21.42 -4.25 -3.00
N THR A 40 -21.68 -5.52 -2.74
CA THR A 40 -21.84 -6.53 -3.79
C THR A 40 -23.19 -7.20 -3.68
N ALA A 41 -23.73 -7.64 -4.81
CA ALA A 41 -24.86 -8.56 -4.92
C ALA A 41 -25.01 -8.97 -6.39
N ARG A 42 -25.57 -10.17 -6.66
CA ARG A 42 -25.94 -10.60 -8.03
C ARG A 42 -24.79 -10.53 -9.06
N GLY A 43 -23.56 -10.79 -8.63
CA GLY A 43 -22.39 -10.78 -9.50
C GLY A 43 -21.89 -9.37 -9.87
N GLU A 44 -22.36 -8.35 -9.17
CA GLU A 44 -21.93 -6.96 -9.34
C GLU A 44 -21.33 -6.42 -8.04
N ALA A 45 -20.37 -5.51 -8.20
CA ALA A 45 -19.83 -4.69 -7.13
C ALA A 45 -20.05 -3.22 -7.47
N TRP A 46 -20.45 -2.45 -6.48
CA TRP A 46 -20.71 -1.02 -6.59
C TRP A 46 -19.88 -0.26 -5.57
N LEU A 47 -18.92 0.52 -6.07
CA LEU A 47 -18.06 1.39 -5.28
C LEU A 47 -18.64 2.79 -5.19
N THR A 48 -18.61 3.40 -4.01
CA THR A 48 -18.99 4.80 -3.82
C THR A 48 -17.93 5.76 -4.38
N PRO A 49 -18.28 7.05 -4.56
CA PRO A 49 -17.27 8.10 -4.61
C PRO A 49 -16.37 8.07 -3.36
N CYS A 50 -15.14 8.56 -3.51
CA CYS A 50 -14.21 8.75 -2.40
C CYS A 50 -14.72 9.85 -1.47
N VAL A 51 -14.78 9.60 -0.17
CA VAL A 51 -15.19 10.58 0.86
C VAL A 51 -14.03 11.38 1.45
N GLY A 52 -12.79 11.04 1.09
CA GLY A 52 -11.57 11.61 1.67
C GLY A 52 -11.05 10.77 2.84
N ASP A 53 -10.32 11.41 3.74
CA ASP A 53 -9.65 10.72 4.85
C ASP A 53 -10.50 10.75 6.11
N LEU A 54 -10.66 9.60 6.76
CA LEU A 54 -11.49 9.45 7.96
C LEU A 54 -10.88 10.06 9.24
N ARG A 55 -9.87 10.93 9.07
CA ARG A 55 -9.43 11.88 10.10
C ARG A 55 -10.32 13.13 10.16
N ASP A 56 -11.01 13.44 9.06
CA ASP A 56 -11.84 14.63 8.94
C ASP A 56 -13.28 14.31 9.34
N ALA A 57 -13.86 15.13 10.22
CA ALA A 57 -15.22 14.91 10.72
C ALA A 57 -16.27 14.88 9.60
N ALA A 58 -16.10 15.71 8.56
CA ALA A 58 -16.99 15.73 7.40
C ALA A 58 -16.91 14.40 6.60
N ALA A 59 -15.71 13.82 6.46
CA ALA A 59 -15.53 12.53 5.79
C ALA A 59 -16.16 11.40 6.60
N CYS A 60 -16.06 11.42 7.93
CA CYS A 60 -16.74 10.48 8.82
C CYS A 60 -18.27 10.53 8.67
N THR A 61 -18.86 11.72 8.69
CA THR A 61 -20.32 11.87 8.49
C THR A 61 -20.74 11.35 7.11
N ALA A 62 -20.02 11.75 6.05
CA ALA A 62 -20.32 11.30 4.69
C ALA A 62 -20.18 9.76 4.55
N HIS A 63 -19.19 9.17 5.23
CA HIS A 63 -19.00 7.72 5.28
C HIS A 63 -20.20 7.00 5.89
N GLU A 64 -20.68 7.44 7.06
CA GLU A 64 -21.85 6.85 7.72
C GLU A 64 -23.13 7.00 6.87
N GLU A 65 -23.35 8.17 6.27
CA GLU A 65 -24.49 8.42 5.38
C GLU A 65 -24.46 7.53 4.14
N LEU A 66 -23.29 7.37 3.50
CA LEU A 66 -23.13 6.49 2.34
C LEU A 66 -23.27 5.01 2.69
N ALA A 67 -22.78 4.57 3.85
CA ALA A 67 -22.98 3.21 4.32
C ALA A 67 -24.47 2.87 4.46
N GLN A 68 -25.24 3.77 5.08
CA GLN A 68 -26.69 3.60 5.22
C GLN A 68 -27.42 3.66 3.88
N ALA A 69 -26.99 4.57 2.99
CA ALA A 69 -27.57 4.70 1.66
C ALA A 69 -27.32 3.46 0.79
N LEU A 70 -26.10 2.90 0.81
CA LEU A 70 -25.77 1.64 0.16
C LEU A 70 -26.59 0.48 0.71
N LEU A 71 -26.67 0.36 2.03
CA LEU A 71 -27.46 -0.70 2.67
C LEU A 71 -28.93 -0.65 2.26
N THR A 72 -29.50 0.54 2.15
CA THR A 72 -30.90 0.75 1.74
C THR A 72 -31.11 0.48 0.25
N ALA A 73 -30.12 0.76 -0.59
CA ALA A 73 -30.20 0.60 -2.03
C ALA A 73 -29.84 -0.81 -2.52
N LEU A 74 -29.20 -1.62 -1.68
CA LEU A 74 -28.83 -2.99 -1.99
C LEU A 74 -30.08 -3.82 -2.34
N PRO A 75 -30.04 -4.63 -3.41
CA PRO A 75 -31.20 -5.42 -3.84
C PRO A 75 -31.53 -6.56 -2.87
N GLU A 76 -30.56 -6.96 -2.05
CA GLU A 76 -30.63 -8.06 -1.09
C GLU A 76 -29.86 -7.65 0.17
N ALA A 77 -30.35 -8.04 1.35
CA ALA A 77 -29.67 -7.74 2.61
C ALA A 77 -28.27 -8.41 2.62
N PRO A 78 -27.21 -7.70 3.05
CA PRO A 78 -25.87 -8.26 3.06
C PRO A 78 -25.79 -9.41 4.08
N ARG A 79 -25.04 -10.46 3.72
CA ARG A 79 -24.77 -11.62 4.58
C ARG A 79 -23.56 -11.42 5.49
N ALA A 80 -22.76 -10.39 5.24
CA ALA A 80 -21.62 -9.99 6.06
C ALA A 80 -21.27 -8.52 5.83
N VAL A 81 -20.56 -7.94 6.80
CA VAL A 81 -19.91 -6.64 6.65
C VAL A 81 -18.40 -6.83 6.75
N ALA A 82 -17.62 -6.20 5.87
CA ALA A 82 -16.16 -6.26 5.85
C ALA A 82 -15.55 -4.90 6.21
N HIS A 83 -14.40 -4.94 6.87
CA HIS A 83 -13.64 -3.74 7.24
C HIS A 83 -12.15 -4.04 7.31
N ASP A 84 -11.35 -2.99 7.45
CA ASP A 84 -9.90 -3.13 7.61
C ASP A 84 -9.58 -3.82 8.95
N LEU A 85 -8.48 -4.57 9.00
CA LEU A 85 -7.97 -5.19 10.22
C LEU A 85 -7.71 -4.16 11.33
N HIS A 86 -7.44 -2.90 10.99
CA HIS A 86 -7.19 -1.86 11.98
C HIS A 86 -8.41 -1.62 12.89
N PRO A 87 -8.31 -1.87 14.21
CA PRO A 87 -9.46 -1.78 15.12
C PRO A 87 -9.95 -0.35 15.33
N ASP A 88 -9.04 0.63 15.32
CA ASP A 88 -9.36 2.03 15.62
C ASP A 88 -9.85 2.85 14.43
N PHE A 89 -9.96 2.28 13.23
CA PHE A 89 -10.49 3.03 12.09
C PHE A 89 -11.96 3.39 12.30
N HIS A 90 -12.35 4.57 11.84
CA HIS A 90 -13.75 4.98 11.88
C HIS A 90 -14.61 4.03 11.04
N SER A 91 -14.12 3.61 9.87
CA SER A 91 -14.76 2.59 9.01
C SER A 91 -14.96 1.26 9.75
N THR A 92 -13.95 0.79 10.50
CA THR A 92 -14.05 -0.44 11.31
C THR A 92 -15.15 -0.35 12.36
N ARG A 93 -15.22 0.75 13.12
CA ARG A 93 -16.29 0.93 14.12
C ARG A 93 -17.67 1.01 13.47
N CYS A 94 -17.78 1.69 12.33
CA CYS A 94 -19.03 1.76 11.56
C CYS A 94 -19.47 0.36 11.10
N ALA A 95 -18.55 -0.42 10.53
CA ALA A 95 -18.80 -1.79 10.08
C ALA A 95 -19.27 -2.71 11.21
N GLN A 96 -18.61 -2.68 12.36
CA GLN A 96 -18.97 -3.49 13.53
C GLN A 96 -20.38 -3.14 14.03
N LYS A 97 -20.71 -1.85 14.09
CA LYS A 97 -22.04 -1.38 14.48
C LYS A 97 -23.11 -1.86 13.49
N LEU A 98 -22.87 -1.71 12.18
CA LEU A 98 -23.78 -2.16 11.13
C LEU A 98 -23.99 -3.67 11.16
N ALA A 99 -22.90 -4.45 11.29
CA ALA A 99 -22.96 -5.90 11.38
C ALA A 99 -23.80 -6.37 12.58
N ALA A 100 -23.60 -5.75 13.75
CA ALA A 100 -24.37 -6.05 14.96
C ALA A 100 -25.87 -5.71 14.79
N GLN A 101 -26.19 -4.58 14.16
CA GLN A 101 -27.58 -4.19 13.86
C GLN A 101 -28.27 -5.15 12.89
N LEU A 102 -27.53 -5.68 11.92
CA LEU A 102 -28.03 -6.60 10.91
C LEU A 102 -28.05 -8.07 11.37
N GLY A 103 -27.37 -8.39 12.49
CA GLY A 103 -27.22 -9.76 12.97
C GLY A 103 -26.35 -10.63 12.06
N VAL A 104 -25.35 -10.04 11.39
CA VAL A 104 -24.44 -10.71 10.44
C VAL A 104 -22.98 -10.61 10.91
N PRO A 105 -22.09 -11.51 10.47
CA PRO A 105 -20.67 -11.42 10.82
C PRO A 105 -20.01 -10.15 10.29
N ALA A 106 -19.09 -9.61 11.10
CA ALA A 106 -18.12 -8.59 10.69
C ALA A 106 -16.77 -9.26 10.43
N PHE A 107 -16.27 -9.19 9.20
CA PHE A 107 -14.96 -9.73 8.83
C PHE A 107 -13.90 -8.63 8.81
N ALA A 108 -12.91 -8.77 9.69
CA ALA A 108 -11.68 -8.00 9.65
C ALA A 108 -10.78 -8.55 8.53
N VAL A 109 -10.47 -7.72 7.55
CA VAL A 109 -9.67 -8.09 6.37
C VAL A 109 -8.34 -7.35 6.44
N GLN A 110 -7.25 -8.09 6.24
CA GLN A 110 -5.92 -7.49 6.26
C GLN A 110 -5.72 -6.55 5.06
N HIS A 111 -5.22 -5.34 5.35
CA HIS A 111 -5.13 -4.22 4.40
C HIS A 111 -4.43 -4.58 3.07
N HIS A 112 -3.25 -5.19 3.16
CA HIS A 112 -2.45 -5.56 1.99
C HIS A 112 -3.06 -6.72 1.21
N HIS A 113 -3.71 -7.68 1.87
CA HIS A 113 -4.48 -8.74 1.23
C HIS A 113 -5.68 -8.14 0.46
N ALA A 114 -6.35 -7.12 1.01
CA ALA A 114 -7.41 -6.40 0.30
C ALA A 114 -6.89 -5.69 -0.97
N HIS A 115 -5.73 -5.03 -0.93
CA HIS A 115 -5.10 -4.47 -2.15
C HIS A 115 -4.92 -5.54 -3.22
N ILE A 116 -4.34 -6.70 -2.86
CA ILE A 116 -4.08 -7.78 -3.80
C ILE A 116 -5.37 -8.43 -4.32
N ALA A 117 -6.36 -8.64 -3.45
CA ALA A 117 -7.64 -9.23 -3.82
C ALA A 117 -8.43 -8.33 -4.79
N ALA A 118 -8.36 -7.01 -4.62
CA ALA A 118 -8.97 -6.06 -5.55
C ALA A 118 -8.39 -6.26 -6.97
N VAL A 119 -7.06 -6.36 -7.08
CA VAL A 119 -6.39 -6.58 -8.37
C VAL A 119 -6.74 -7.94 -8.96
N CYS A 120 -6.71 -9.02 -8.18
CA CYS A 120 -7.08 -10.35 -8.67
C CYS A 120 -8.52 -10.36 -9.21
N ALA A 121 -9.46 -9.71 -8.50
CA ALA A 121 -10.85 -9.62 -8.90
C ALA A 121 -11.06 -8.82 -10.19
N GLU A 122 -10.33 -7.71 -10.40
CA GLU A 122 -10.37 -6.94 -11.66
C GLU A 122 -9.95 -7.76 -12.88
N HIS A 123 -9.06 -8.74 -12.68
CA HIS A 123 -8.57 -9.64 -13.73
C HIS A 123 -9.35 -10.94 -13.84
N ASP A 124 -10.39 -11.11 -13.03
CA ASP A 124 -11.12 -12.38 -12.92
C ASP A 124 -10.20 -13.57 -12.60
N ASP A 125 -9.15 -13.33 -11.82
CA ASP A 125 -8.17 -14.34 -11.42
C ASP A 125 -8.53 -14.93 -10.05
N ALA A 126 -8.76 -16.24 -10.01
CA ALA A 126 -9.08 -16.99 -8.80
C ALA A 126 -7.96 -17.98 -8.40
N GLY A 127 -6.83 -17.97 -9.11
CA GLY A 127 -5.70 -18.84 -8.83
C GLY A 127 -4.79 -18.30 -7.73
N PRO A 128 -3.90 -19.15 -7.18
CA PRO A 128 -2.89 -18.68 -6.24
C PRO A 128 -1.89 -17.76 -6.94
N VAL A 129 -1.57 -16.64 -6.32
CA VAL A 129 -0.62 -15.64 -6.82
C VAL A 129 0.37 -15.21 -5.73
N LEU A 130 1.52 -14.70 -6.17
CA LEU A 130 2.34 -13.82 -5.35
C LEU A 130 1.70 -12.43 -5.34
N GLY A 131 1.33 -11.96 -4.16
CA GLY A 131 0.85 -10.59 -3.94
C GLY A 131 2.00 -9.69 -3.53
N LEU A 132 2.34 -8.70 -4.35
CA LEU A 132 3.30 -7.64 -4.01
C LEU A 132 2.54 -6.38 -3.59
N ALA A 133 2.43 -6.15 -2.29
CA ALA A 133 1.70 -5.01 -1.74
C ALA A 133 2.67 -3.90 -1.31
N LEU A 134 2.65 -2.79 -2.06
CA LEU A 134 3.59 -1.68 -1.95
C LEU A 134 2.85 -0.39 -1.56
N ASP A 135 3.00 0.04 -0.32
CA ASP A 135 2.17 1.09 0.25
C ASP A 135 2.91 1.99 1.26
N GLY A 136 2.24 3.04 1.71
CA GLY A 136 2.69 3.92 2.77
C GLY A 136 2.55 3.30 4.15
N VAL A 137 1.37 2.79 4.51
CA VAL A 137 1.13 2.14 5.81
C VAL A 137 -0.13 1.28 5.77
N GLY A 138 -0.07 0.10 6.36
CA GLY A 138 -1.24 -0.67 6.79
C GLY A 138 -0.91 -1.49 8.02
N LEU A 139 -1.89 -1.74 8.89
CA LEU A 139 -1.64 -2.48 10.12
C LEU A 139 -1.29 -3.95 9.82
N GLY A 140 -0.11 -4.35 10.26
CA GLY A 140 0.34 -5.73 10.24
C GLY A 140 -0.39 -6.58 11.27
N THR A 141 -0.46 -7.89 11.00
CA THR A 141 -1.00 -8.86 11.97
C THR A 141 -0.13 -9.01 13.22
N ASP A 142 1.12 -8.55 13.14
CA ASP A 142 2.09 -8.45 14.23
C ASP A 142 2.05 -7.09 14.96
N GLY A 143 1.08 -6.22 14.61
CA GLY A 143 0.94 -4.87 15.17
C GLY A 143 1.94 -3.84 14.63
N THR A 144 2.77 -4.20 13.64
CA THR A 144 3.74 -3.27 13.03
C THR A 144 3.17 -2.58 11.79
N ALA A 145 3.83 -1.52 11.33
CA ALA A 145 3.41 -0.77 10.14
C ALA A 145 3.95 -1.44 8.86
N TRP A 146 3.10 -2.15 8.14
CA TRP A 146 3.45 -2.79 6.87
C TRP A 146 3.33 -1.82 5.68
N GLY A 147 3.90 -2.18 4.54
CA GLY A 147 3.79 -1.41 3.28
C GLY A 147 4.78 -1.83 2.20
N GLY A 148 5.45 -2.97 2.35
CA GLY A 148 6.40 -3.50 1.39
C GLY A 148 6.42 -5.01 1.56
N GLU A 149 5.27 -5.63 1.28
CA GLU A 149 4.98 -6.99 1.66
C GLU A 149 4.93 -7.91 0.46
N LEU A 150 5.49 -9.12 0.64
CA LEU A 150 5.32 -10.21 -0.29
C LEU A 150 4.42 -11.27 0.34
N LEU A 151 3.28 -11.48 -0.30
CA LEU A 151 2.22 -12.37 0.16
C LEU A 151 2.06 -13.55 -0.80
N ARG A 152 1.62 -14.69 -0.29
CA ARG A 152 0.95 -15.73 -1.09
C ARG A 152 -0.54 -15.51 -0.89
N VAL A 153 -1.29 -15.30 -1.96
CA VAL A 153 -2.75 -15.10 -1.92
C VAL A 153 -3.43 -16.19 -2.74
N ASP A 154 -4.48 -16.79 -2.19
CA ASP A 154 -5.28 -17.84 -2.82
C ASP A 154 -6.75 -17.64 -2.39
N GLY A 155 -7.47 -16.86 -3.19
CA GLY A 155 -8.80 -16.37 -2.86
C GLY A 155 -8.81 -15.55 -1.56
N GLY A 156 -9.67 -15.91 -0.61
CA GLY A 156 -9.74 -15.28 0.71
C GLY A 156 -8.65 -15.71 1.69
N ARG A 157 -7.72 -16.60 1.31
CA ARG A 157 -6.61 -17.04 2.14
C ARG A 157 -5.32 -16.33 1.74
N TRP A 158 -4.48 -16.03 2.72
CA TRP A 158 -3.19 -15.43 2.46
C TRP A 158 -2.13 -15.84 3.50
N GLN A 159 -0.87 -15.65 3.14
CA GLN A 159 0.29 -15.84 4.02
C GLN A 159 1.33 -14.78 3.69
N ARG A 160 1.91 -14.13 4.72
CA ARG A 160 3.10 -13.29 4.55
C ARG A 160 4.31 -14.19 4.27
N LEU A 161 4.90 -14.06 3.09
CA LEU A 161 6.09 -14.80 2.68
C LEU A 161 7.37 -14.06 3.05
N GLY A 162 7.36 -12.74 2.94
CA GLY A 162 8.51 -11.87 3.20
C GLY A 162 8.08 -10.41 3.26
N HIS A 163 9.04 -9.53 3.59
CA HIS A 163 8.82 -8.09 3.64
C HIS A 163 10.12 -7.33 3.35
N LEU A 164 10.03 -6.03 3.07
CA LEU A 164 11.20 -5.16 3.07
C LEU A 164 11.83 -5.11 4.47
N ARG A 165 13.15 -5.01 4.54
CA ARG A 165 13.86 -4.71 5.80
C ARG A 165 13.20 -3.53 6.50
N CYS A 166 12.88 -3.71 7.77
CA CYS A 166 12.23 -2.65 8.54
C CYS A 166 13.17 -1.47 8.78
N LEU A 167 12.65 -0.26 8.58
CA LEU A 167 13.23 0.98 9.04
C LEU A 167 12.47 1.49 10.27
N ALA A 168 13.17 2.18 11.16
CA ALA A 168 12.54 2.84 12.30
C ALA A 168 11.72 4.05 11.85
N LEU A 169 10.56 4.28 12.46
CA LEU A 169 9.74 5.50 12.27
C LEU A 169 9.92 6.47 13.44
N PRO A 170 10.98 7.30 13.49
CA PRO A 170 11.26 8.11 14.66
C PRO A 170 10.24 9.26 14.83
N GLY A 171 9.37 9.12 15.83
CA GLY A 171 8.21 9.99 16.02
C GLY A 171 6.93 9.51 15.32
N SER A 172 6.87 8.23 14.95
CA SER A 172 5.70 7.57 14.33
C SER A 172 5.19 8.35 13.11
N ASP A 173 3.96 8.85 13.12
CA ASP A 173 3.32 9.57 12.00
C ASP A 173 4.12 10.78 11.53
N LYS A 174 4.90 11.43 12.42
CA LYS A 174 5.78 12.53 12.03
C LYS A 174 6.83 12.09 11.02
N ALA A 175 7.26 10.83 11.04
CA ALA A 175 8.24 10.32 10.09
C ALA A 175 7.70 10.31 8.65
N ALA A 176 6.39 10.15 8.46
CA ALA A 176 5.75 10.25 7.14
C ALA A 176 5.58 11.71 6.68
N GLN A 177 5.44 12.66 7.61
CA GLN A 177 5.29 14.10 7.31
C GLN A 177 6.62 14.83 7.18
N GLU A 178 7.68 14.31 7.80
CA GLU A 178 9.00 14.91 7.81
C GLU A 178 10.02 13.90 7.23
N PRO A 179 10.10 13.71 5.89
CA PRO A 179 11.00 12.74 5.26
C PRO A 179 12.47 12.80 5.69
N TRP A 180 12.96 13.96 6.15
CA TRP A 180 14.30 14.06 6.75
C TRP A 180 14.49 13.12 7.96
N ARG A 181 13.42 12.80 8.68
CA ARG A 181 13.42 11.82 9.78
C ARG A 181 13.65 10.40 9.30
N MET A 182 13.06 10.03 8.15
CA MET A 182 13.31 8.73 7.53
C MET A 182 14.74 8.63 7.01
N ALA A 183 15.27 9.72 6.44
CA ALA A 183 16.67 9.80 6.07
C ALA A 183 17.62 9.67 7.28
N ALA A 184 17.27 10.27 8.42
CA ALA A 184 17.99 10.08 9.68
C ALA A 184 17.89 8.64 10.20
N ALA A 185 16.75 7.97 10.03
CA ALA A 185 16.58 6.56 10.38
C ALA A 185 17.48 5.64 9.56
N VAL A 186 17.68 5.96 8.27
CA VAL A 186 18.67 5.26 7.42
C VAL A 186 20.08 5.46 7.95
N LEU A 187 20.50 6.70 8.24
CA LEU A 187 21.84 6.95 8.80
C LEU A 187 22.05 6.17 10.10
N HIS A 188 21.04 6.12 10.98
CA HIS A 188 21.10 5.30 12.18
C HIS A 188 21.25 3.80 11.87
N ALA A 189 20.47 3.27 10.93
CA ALA A 189 20.56 1.86 10.49
C ALA A 189 21.92 1.51 9.87
N LEU A 190 22.62 2.49 9.28
CA LEU A 190 23.99 2.38 8.76
C LEU A 190 25.07 2.54 9.84
N GLY A 191 24.71 2.72 11.11
CA GLY A 191 25.66 2.99 12.20
C GLY A 191 26.18 4.44 12.22
N ARG A 192 25.64 5.33 11.40
CA ARG A 192 26.06 6.73 11.21
C ARG A 192 25.17 7.71 11.99
N THR A 193 24.80 7.33 13.22
CA THR A 193 23.89 8.13 14.06
C THR A 193 24.47 9.50 14.39
N ASP A 194 25.79 9.59 14.54
CA ASP A 194 26.49 10.82 14.91
C ASP A 194 26.48 11.85 13.77
N ASP A 195 26.32 11.41 12.51
CA ASP A 195 26.22 12.29 11.35
C ASP A 195 24.90 13.07 11.32
N ILE A 196 23.84 12.59 12.00
CA ILE A 196 22.47 13.12 11.87
C ILE A 196 22.39 14.61 12.21
N ALA A 197 23.01 15.03 13.31
CA ALA A 197 22.95 16.41 13.79
C ALA A 197 23.60 17.39 12.80
N GLN A 198 24.74 17.01 12.21
CA GLN A 198 25.42 17.80 11.19
C GLN A 198 24.68 17.75 9.85
N ARG A 199 24.25 16.56 9.43
CA ARG A 199 23.57 16.32 8.15
C ARG A 199 22.29 17.13 8.01
N PHE A 200 21.53 17.24 9.09
CA PHE A 200 20.24 17.93 9.12
C PHE A 200 20.29 19.14 10.05
N ALA A 201 21.40 19.90 10.06
CA ALA A 201 21.59 21.05 10.94
C ALA A 201 20.53 22.16 10.79
N ALA A 202 19.86 22.23 9.64
CA ALA A 202 18.72 23.13 9.41
C ALA A 202 17.44 22.71 10.20
N GLN A 203 17.39 21.47 10.70
CA GLN A 203 16.27 20.93 11.46
C GLN A 203 16.56 21.06 12.97
N PRO A 204 15.82 21.90 13.72
CA PRO A 204 16.08 22.11 15.14
C PRO A 204 16.04 20.83 15.98
N ALA A 205 15.27 19.83 15.54
CA ALA A 205 15.11 18.56 16.23
C ALA A 205 16.20 17.51 15.91
N ALA A 206 17.16 17.78 15.02
CA ALA A 206 18.08 16.75 14.52
C ALA A 206 18.91 16.06 15.62
N ALA A 207 19.53 16.83 16.53
CA ALA A 207 20.30 16.28 17.63
C ALA A 207 19.45 15.45 18.60
N ALA A 208 18.23 15.91 18.90
CA ALA A 208 17.29 15.18 19.73
C ALA A 208 16.81 13.88 19.06
N LEU A 209 16.60 13.91 17.74
CA LEU A 209 16.20 12.74 16.95
C LEU A 209 17.27 11.65 16.97
N ALA A 210 18.55 12.03 16.88
CA ALA A 210 19.66 11.09 17.04
C ALA A 210 19.60 10.38 18.40
N GLY A 211 19.33 11.11 19.48
CA GLY A 211 19.10 10.55 20.81
C GLY A 211 17.89 9.61 20.87
N LEU A 212 16.79 9.98 20.22
CA LEU A 212 15.57 9.16 20.14
C LEU A 212 15.86 7.81 19.47
N LEU A 213 16.51 7.84 18.30
CA LEU A 213 16.91 6.67 17.53
C LEU A 213 17.83 5.74 18.34
N ARG A 214 18.88 6.27 19.00
CA ARG A 214 19.75 5.46 19.89
C ARG A 214 18.95 4.76 21.00
N SER A 215 17.91 5.39 21.52
CA SER A 215 17.08 4.81 22.58
C SER A 215 16.03 3.81 22.09
N GLY A 216 15.71 3.80 20.79
CA GLY A 216 14.64 2.99 20.20
C GLY A 216 13.21 3.36 20.63
N ARG A 217 13.04 4.33 21.54
CA ARG A 217 11.72 4.73 22.05
C ARG A 217 10.96 5.53 20.99
N HIS A 218 9.66 5.29 20.84
CA HIS A 218 8.80 5.95 19.84
C HIS A 218 9.33 5.86 18.40
N CYS A 219 9.99 4.73 18.10
CA CYS A 219 10.56 4.40 16.81
C CYS A 219 10.01 3.03 16.35
N PRO A 220 8.68 2.86 16.19
CA PRO A 220 8.15 1.57 15.77
C PRO A 220 8.74 1.17 14.41
N PRO A 221 8.98 -0.13 14.18
CA PRO A 221 9.51 -0.61 12.92
C PRO A 221 8.43 -0.54 11.82
N SER A 222 8.87 -0.31 10.58
CA SER A 222 8.02 -0.39 9.41
C SER A 222 8.74 -0.98 8.21
N SER A 223 8.06 -1.89 7.51
CA SER A 223 8.48 -2.47 6.23
C SER A 223 7.96 -1.70 5.01
N SER A 224 7.49 -0.47 5.21
CA SER A 224 6.85 0.33 4.17
C SER A 224 7.79 0.76 3.04
N LEU A 225 7.42 0.45 1.79
CA LEU A 225 8.10 1.00 0.62
C LEU A 225 7.91 2.51 0.54
N GLY A 226 6.73 3.04 0.90
CA GLY A 226 6.51 4.49 0.95
C GLY A 226 7.50 5.20 1.86
N ARG A 227 7.87 4.59 3.00
CA ARG A 227 8.88 5.13 3.91
C ARG A 227 10.31 5.03 3.36
N VAL A 228 10.60 4.04 2.50
CA VAL A 228 11.86 3.96 1.74
C VAL A 228 11.95 5.10 0.71
N PHE A 229 10.84 5.43 0.03
CA PHE A 229 10.76 6.60 -0.86
C PHE A 229 10.99 7.91 -0.09
N ASP A 230 10.36 8.08 1.08
CA ASP A 230 10.57 9.25 1.93
C ASP A 230 12.04 9.35 2.38
N ALA A 231 12.65 8.23 2.77
CA ALA A 231 14.06 8.20 3.14
C ALA A 231 14.96 8.64 1.98
N ALA A 232 14.74 8.12 0.77
CA ALA A 232 15.50 8.49 -0.41
C ALA A 232 15.35 9.98 -0.76
N ALA A 233 14.12 10.51 -0.73
CA ALA A 233 13.84 11.93 -0.95
C ALA A 233 14.51 12.83 0.10
N GLY A 234 14.47 12.43 1.38
CA GLY A 234 15.11 13.15 2.47
C GLY A 234 16.64 13.11 2.39
N LEU A 235 17.24 11.98 1.99
CA LEU A 235 18.69 11.83 1.80
C LEU A 235 19.19 12.72 0.66
N LEU A 236 18.42 12.83 -0.42
CA LEU A 236 18.73 13.69 -1.57
C LEU A 236 18.33 15.17 -1.36
N GLY A 237 17.70 15.51 -0.23
CA GLY A 237 17.27 16.87 0.08
C GLY A 237 16.13 17.38 -0.81
N LEU A 238 15.35 16.48 -1.43
CA LEU A 238 14.23 16.83 -2.30
C LEU A 238 12.99 17.29 -1.52
N CYS A 239 12.78 16.72 -0.34
CA CYS A 239 11.69 17.08 0.54
C CYS A 239 12.15 16.84 1.98
N ALA A 240 12.18 17.91 2.79
CA ALA A 240 12.46 17.77 4.21
C ALA A 240 11.15 17.58 4.99
N VAL A 241 10.14 18.38 4.69
CA VAL A 241 8.80 18.35 5.30
C VAL A 241 7.79 18.32 4.17
N ALA A 242 6.91 17.32 4.19
CA ALA A 242 5.81 17.17 3.27
C ALA A 242 4.57 17.91 3.79
N HIS A 243 3.89 18.61 2.89
CA HIS A 243 2.64 19.34 3.12
C HIS A 243 1.41 18.60 2.60
N SER A 244 1.63 17.56 1.79
CA SER A 244 0.59 16.71 1.23
C SER A 244 1.04 15.25 1.17
N ASP A 245 0.07 14.35 1.04
CA ASP A 245 0.34 12.91 0.93
C ASP A 245 1.21 12.61 -0.29
N ALA A 246 2.21 11.74 -0.08
CA ALA A 246 3.16 11.29 -1.10
C ALA A 246 4.00 12.39 -1.77
N GLU A 247 4.04 13.62 -1.23
CA GLU A 247 4.81 14.74 -1.81
C GLU A 247 6.28 14.39 -2.06
N ALA A 248 6.93 13.76 -1.08
CA ALA A 248 8.33 13.36 -1.17
C ALA A 248 8.57 12.30 -2.26
N ALA A 249 7.69 11.30 -2.33
CA ALA A 249 7.74 10.27 -3.37
C ALA A 249 7.51 10.86 -4.78
N CYS A 250 6.56 11.79 -4.92
CA CYS A 250 6.30 12.52 -6.17
C CYS A 250 7.49 13.39 -6.58
N ALA A 251 8.13 14.09 -5.64
CA ALA A 251 9.33 14.90 -5.91
C ALA A 251 10.49 14.02 -6.40
N LEU A 252 10.66 12.83 -5.82
CA LEU A 252 11.64 11.84 -6.25
C LEU A 252 11.33 11.29 -7.65
N GLU A 253 10.06 10.98 -7.96
CA GLU A 253 9.64 10.54 -9.29
C GLU A 253 9.91 11.62 -10.36
N GLN A 254 9.58 12.89 -10.06
CA GLN A 254 9.84 14.01 -10.97
C GLN A 254 11.34 14.22 -11.22
N ALA A 255 12.18 14.06 -10.21
CA ALA A 255 13.63 14.11 -10.36
C ALA A 255 14.15 13.00 -11.27
N ALA A 256 13.67 11.76 -11.08
CA ALA A 256 13.99 10.65 -11.96
C ALA A 256 13.53 10.91 -13.41
N GLN A 257 12.34 11.50 -13.58
CA GLN A 257 11.79 11.82 -14.90
C GLN A 257 12.61 12.88 -15.64
N ARG A 258 13.12 13.91 -14.95
CA ARG A 258 13.98 14.95 -15.55
C ARG A 258 15.30 14.38 -16.08
N HIS A 259 15.87 13.40 -15.39
CA HIS A 259 17.06 12.70 -15.88
C HIS A 259 16.72 11.75 -17.04
N GLY A 260 15.64 10.98 -16.91
CA GLY A 260 15.30 9.89 -17.82
C GLY A 260 15.89 8.55 -17.38
N PRO A 261 15.87 7.52 -18.27
CA PRO A 261 16.26 6.16 -17.92
C PRO A 261 17.67 6.05 -17.31
N ALA A 262 17.81 5.18 -16.32
CA ALA A 262 19.07 4.83 -15.70
C ALA A 262 19.19 3.30 -15.52
N ALA A 263 20.42 2.81 -15.40
CA ALA A 263 20.64 1.40 -15.05
C ALA A 263 20.47 1.18 -13.54
N ALA A 264 19.98 -0.01 -13.17
CA ALA A 264 19.99 -0.46 -11.78
C ALA A 264 21.43 -0.58 -11.27
N MET A 265 21.65 -0.20 -10.01
CA MET A 265 22.97 -0.29 -9.37
C MET A 265 23.23 -1.72 -8.91
N ALA A 266 24.29 -2.35 -9.41
CA ALA A 266 24.68 -3.69 -9.00
C ALA A 266 25.10 -3.72 -7.51
N GLY A 267 24.69 -4.77 -6.79
CA GLY A 267 25.01 -4.95 -5.37
C GLY A 267 24.27 -4.00 -4.41
N ALA A 268 23.26 -3.28 -4.90
CA ALA A 268 22.53 -2.29 -4.11
C ALA A 268 21.32 -2.85 -3.34
N TRP A 269 21.07 -4.17 -3.43
CA TRP A 269 20.05 -4.87 -2.64
C TRP A 269 20.50 -6.30 -2.31
N GLN A 270 19.81 -6.92 -1.35
CA GLN A 270 19.99 -8.33 -0.98
C GLN A 270 18.64 -8.98 -0.68
N VAL A 271 18.44 -10.21 -1.13
CA VAL A 271 17.27 -11.03 -0.77
C VAL A 271 17.69 -12.09 0.24
N GLY A 272 17.16 -12.01 1.45
CA GLY A 272 17.43 -12.94 2.54
C GLY A 272 16.85 -14.34 2.32
N ALA A 273 17.35 -15.31 3.09
CA ALA A 273 16.82 -16.67 3.09
C ALA A 273 15.35 -16.73 3.55
N ASP A 274 14.92 -15.79 4.38
CA ASP A 274 13.56 -15.58 4.87
C ASP A 274 12.70 -14.71 3.95
N LEU A 275 13.17 -14.43 2.72
CA LEU A 275 12.55 -13.49 1.79
C LEU A 275 12.42 -12.06 2.36
N GLN A 276 13.32 -11.65 3.25
CA GLN A 276 13.47 -10.23 3.57
C GLN A 276 14.26 -9.53 2.45
N LEU A 277 13.72 -8.46 1.87
CA LEU A 277 14.42 -7.64 0.87
C LEU A 277 15.10 -6.44 1.54
N ASP A 278 16.43 -6.42 1.51
CA ASP A 278 17.23 -5.33 2.08
C ASP A 278 17.67 -4.35 0.99
N LEU A 279 17.19 -3.11 1.09
CA LEU A 279 17.54 -1.97 0.22
C LEU A 279 18.53 -1.00 0.90
N LEU A 280 19.03 -1.32 2.09
CA LEU A 280 19.96 -0.47 2.82
C LEU A 280 21.25 -0.14 2.04
N PRO A 281 21.83 -1.05 1.21
CA PRO A 281 22.99 -0.69 0.38
C PRO A 281 22.69 0.41 -0.65
N LEU A 282 21.50 0.40 -1.28
CA LEU A 282 21.04 1.49 -2.15
C LEU A 282 20.91 2.82 -1.38
N LEU A 283 20.35 2.76 -0.16
CA LEU A 283 20.14 3.93 0.67
C LEU A 283 21.47 4.51 1.21
N ASP A 284 22.48 3.67 1.46
CA ASP A 284 23.84 4.12 1.80
C ASP A 284 24.48 4.91 0.65
N TRP A 285 24.37 4.38 -0.57
CA TRP A 285 24.84 5.07 -1.76
C TRP A 285 24.18 6.45 -1.91
N LEU A 286 22.85 6.53 -1.75
CA LEU A 286 22.13 7.81 -1.77
C LEU A 286 22.58 8.76 -0.66
N ALA A 287 22.86 8.25 0.53
CA ALA A 287 23.38 9.05 1.65
C ALA A 287 24.74 9.67 1.31
N GLY A 288 25.58 8.96 0.57
CA GLY A 288 26.84 9.50 0.01
C GLY A 288 26.59 10.58 -1.03
N VAL A 289 25.74 10.32 -2.03
CA VAL A 289 25.44 11.27 -3.12
C VAL A 289 24.93 12.61 -2.58
N GLY A 290 24.00 12.57 -1.62
CA GLY A 290 23.38 13.78 -1.09
C GLY A 290 24.34 14.73 -0.35
N THR A 291 25.60 14.33 -0.10
CA THR A 291 26.63 15.19 0.53
C THR A 291 27.51 15.94 -0.47
N GLN A 292 27.44 15.60 -1.76
CA GLN A 292 28.35 16.14 -2.78
C GLN A 292 27.88 17.52 -3.28
N PRO A 293 28.78 18.52 -3.39
CA PRO A 293 28.47 19.77 -4.07
C PRO A 293 28.08 19.52 -5.53
N GLY A 294 26.95 20.10 -5.98
CA GLY A 294 26.45 19.86 -7.33
C GLY A 294 25.95 18.43 -7.57
N ALA A 295 25.53 17.73 -6.52
CA ALA A 295 25.01 16.36 -6.60
C ALA A 295 24.03 16.19 -7.77
N ALA A 296 24.24 15.13 -8.55
CA ALA A 296 23.36 14.74 -9.64
C ALA A 296 22.07 14.09 -9.08
N VAL A 297 21.28 14.88 -8.35
CA VAL A 297 20.06 14.42 -7.66
C VAL A 297 19.08 13.74 -8.62
N ASP A 298 18.89 14.31 -9.81
CA ASP A 298 18.01 13.74 -10.83
C ASP A 298 18.51 12.36 -11.30
N GLN A 299 19.84 12.19 -11.50
CA GLN A 299 20.44 10.89 -11.81
C GLN A 299 20.28 9.91 -10.64
N ALA A 300 20.49 10.38 -9.40
CA ALA A 300 20.37 9.54 -8.21
C ALA A 300 18.95 9.03 -8.01
N ALA A 301 17.96 9.88 -8.25
CA ALA A 301 16.56 9.52 -8.26
C ALA A 301 16.24 8.49 -9.36
N ALA A 302 16.79 8.64 -10.57
CA ALA A 302 16.61 7.67 -11.64
C ALA A 302 17.23 6.30 -11.31
N VAL A 303 18.45 6.28 -10.77
CA VAL A 303 19.11 5.04 -10.31
C VAL A 303 18.34 4.39 -9.17
N PHE A 304 17.78 5.17 -8.23
CA PHE A 304 16.92 4.64 -7.17
C PHE A 304 15.73 3.87 -7.74
N HIS A 305 14.96 4.47 -8.66
CA HIS A 305 13.80 3.80 -9.25
C HIS A 305 14.19 2.55 -10.06
N ALA A 306 15.25 2.63 -10.87
CA ALA A 306 15.76 1.49 -11.62
C ALA A 306 16.22 0.35 -10.70
N THR A 307 16.86 0.69 -9.57
CA THR A 307 17.37 -0.30 -8.61
C THR A 307 16.23 -0.93 -7.80
N VAL A 308 15.28 -0.14 -7.30
CA VAL A 308 14.13 -0.66 -6.56
C VAL A 308 13.28 -1.59 -7.43
N SER A 309 13.01 -1.22 -8.68
CA SER A 309 12.24 -2.08 -9.60
C SER A 309 12.97 -3.40 -9.90
N ALA A 310 14.28 -3.36 -10.14
CA ALA A 310 15.09 -4.57 -10.32
C ALA A 310 15.11 -5.45 -9.06
N ALA A 311 15.26 -4.84 -7.88
CA ALA A 311 15.27 -5.53 -6.60
C ALA A 311 13.93 -6.22 -6.28
N LEU A 312 12.81 -5.54 -6.52
CA LEU A 312 11.48 -6.12 -6.37
C LEU A 312 11.24 -7.29 -7.34
N ALA A 313 11.72 -7.16 -8.59
CA ALA A 313 11.61 -8.23 -9.57
C ALA A 313 12.48 -9.45 -9.24
N ASP A 314 13.69 -9.24 -8.73
CA ASP A 314 14.56 -10.31 -8.23
C ASP A 314 13.90 -11.03 -7.03
N TRP A 315 13.36 -10.26 -6.09
CA TRP A 315 12.63 -10.79 -4.95
C TRP A 315 11.42 -11.65 -5.35
N LEU A 316 10.64 -11.19 -6.33
CA LEU A 316 9.54 -11.96 -6.91
C LEU A 316 10.00 -13.24 -7.59
N GLN A 317 11.09 -13.21 -8.38
CA GLN A 317 11.63 -14.39 -9.04
C GLN A 317 12.10 -15.45 -8.04
N VAL A 318 12.80 -15.05 -6.98
CA VAL A 318 13.21 -15.95 -5.90
C VAL A 318 11.99 -16.61 -5.25
N ALA A 319 10.96 -15.83 -4.95
CA ALA A 319 9.73 -16.37 -4.35
C ALA A 319 8.93 -17.26 -5.31
N ALA A 320 8.83 -16.88 -6.58
CA ALA A 320 8.17 -17.66 -7.64
C ALA A 320 8.78 -19.05 -7.75
N GLY A 321 10.11 -19.15 -7.77
CA GLY A 321 10.82 -20.43 -7.77
C GLY A 321 10.57 -21.27 -6.51
N ARG A 322 10.55 -20.64 -5.32
CA ARG A 322 10.34 -21.36 -4.05
C ARG A 322 8.91 -21.87 -3.85
N HIS A 323 7.93 -21.14 -4.37
CA HIS A 323 6.51 -21.44 -4.17
C HIS A 323 5.83 -22.05 -5.39
N ALA A 324 6.56 -22.22 -6.50
CA ALA A 324 6.05 -22.71 -7.78
C ALA A 324 4.82 -21.92 -8.27
N LEU A 325 4.92 -20.59 -8.22
CA LEU A 325 3.90 -19.66 -8.68
C LEU A 325 4.45 -18.80 -9.81
N ASP A 326 3.64 -18.56 -10.84
CA ASP A 326 3.98 -17.71 -11.99
C ASP A 326 3.16 -16.41 -12.02
N GLY A 327 2.01 -16.38 -11.34
CA GLY A 327 1.15 -15.21 -11.19
C GLY A 327 1.64 -14.24 -10.13
N VAL A 328 1.76 -12.96 -10.51
CA VAL A 328 2.08 -11.85 -9.63
C VAL A 328 0.97 -10.82 -9.72
N ALA A 329 0.32 -10.52 -8.60
CA ALA A 329 -0.56 -9.36 -8.46
C ALA A 329 0.15 -8.27 -7.68
N VAL A 330 0.12 -7.04 -8.17
CA VAL A 330 0.75 -5.88 -7.53
C VAL A 330 -0.28 -4.82 -7.16
N GLY A 331 -0.21 -4.26 -5.96
CA GLY A 331 -1.16 -3.25 -5.48
C GLY A 331 -0.57 -2.36 -4.37
N GLY A 332 -1.35 -1.41 -3.87
CA GLY A 332 -0.93 -0.44 -2.87
C GLY A 332 -0.50 0.91 -3.45
N GLY A 333 -0.52 1.96 -2.62
CA GLY A 333 -0.38 3.35 -3.04
C GLY A 333 0.92 3.68 -3.79
N CYS A 334 2.02 2.96 -3.53
CA CYS A 334 3.29 3.16 -4.25
C CYS A 334 3.19 2.80 -5.73
N CYS A 335 2.19 2.00 -6.14
CA CYS A 335 1.96 1.65 -7.54
C CYS A 335 1.36 2.81 -8.36
N CYS A 336 1.05 3.96 -7.74
CA CYS A 336 0.80 5.21 -8.46
C CYS A 336 2.04 5.72 -9.22
N ASN A 337 3.25 5.34 -8.77
CA ASN A 337 4.50 5.73 -9.40
C ASN A 337 4.67 4.99 -10.73
N ARG A 338 4.62 5.75 -11.83
CA ARG A 338 4.57 5.19 -13.19
C ARG A 338 5.92 4.64 -13.63
N ILE A 339 7.01 5.26 -13.16
CA ILE A 339 8.37 4.79 -13.45
C ILE A 339 8.58 3.42 -12.82
N LEU A 340 8.24 3.28 -11.54
CA LEU A 340 8.36 2.03 -10.78
C LEU A 340 7.52 0.92 -11.42
N LEU A 341 6.23 1.16 -11.65
CA LEU A 341 5.31 0.13 -12.14
C LEU A 341 5.68 -0.34 -13.55
N ALA A 342 6.03 0.59 -14.45
CA ALA A 342 6.44 0.25 -15.81
C ALA A 342 7.73 -0.58 -15.85
N ALA A 343 8.74 -0.20 -15.05
CA ALA A 343 9.98 -0.95 -14.96
C ALA A 343 9.77 -2.35 -14.36
N LEU A 344 9.03 -2.44 -13.25
CA LEU A 344 8.71 -3.71 -12.59
C LEU A 344 7.95 -4.66 -13.52
N ARG A 345 6.93 -4.18 -14.24
CA ARG A 345 6.23 -4.93 -15.28
C ARG A 345 7.21 -5.49 -16.32
N GLY A 346 8.13 -4.67 -16.82
CA GLY A 346 9.13 -5.07 -17.79
C GLY A 346 10.01 -6.22 -17.30
N HIS A 347 10.52 -6.11 -16.07
CA HIS A 347 11.33 -7.15 -15.44
C HIS A 347 10.54 -8.46 -15.23
N CYS A 348 9.32 -8.39 -14.70
CA CYS A 348 8.49 -9.56 -14.47
C CYS A 348 8.14 -10.31 -15.77
N VAL A 349 7.74 -9.59 -16.81
CA VAL A 349 7.43 -10.19 -18.12
C VAL A 349 8.67 -10.82 -18.74
N ALA A 350 9.83 -10.18 -18.64
CA ALA A 350 11.09 -10.75 -19.13
C ALA A 350 11.49 -12.03 -18.38
N ALA A 351 11.11 -12.14 -17.11
CA ALA A 351 11.30 -13.34 -16.29
C ALA A 351 10.21 -14.42 -16.49
N GLY A 352 9.24 -14.19 -17.39
CA GLY A 352 8.14 -15.13 -17.65
C GLY A 352 7.02 -15.12 -16.60
N LEU A 353 7.00 -14.14 -15.70
CA LEU A 353 5.94 -13.99 -14.69
C LEU A 353 4.72 -13.30 -15.28
N ARG A 354 3.54 -13.81 -14.94
CA ARG A 354 2.25 -13.25 -15.34
C ARG A 354 1.90 -12.09 -14.40
N PHE A 355 1.98 -10.86 -14.92
CA PHE A 355 1.90 -9.65 -14.13
C PHE A 355 0.51 -8.98 -14.18
N LEU A 356 -0.20 -9.01 -13.05
CA LEU A 356 -1.51 -8.39 -12.83
C LEU A 356 -1.32 -7.07 -12.08
N GLU A 357 -1.62 -5.96 -12.73
CA GLU A 357 -1.63 -4.63 -12.11
C GLU A 357 -3.05 -4.05 -12.10
N PRO A 358 -3.33 -3.02 -11.28
CA PRO A 358 -4.64 -2.35 -11.25
C PRO A 358 -5.00 -1.78 -12.63
N ARG A 359 -6.25 -1.97 -13.08
CA ARG A 359 -6.71 -1.58 -14.43
C ARG A 359 -7.92 -0.67 -14.42
N ILE A 360 -8.89 -0.97 -13.57
CA ILE A 360 -10.17 -0.29 -13.45
C ILE A 360 -10.13 0.64 -12.23
N LEU A 361 -9.64 0.15 -11.09
CA LEU A 361 -9.54 0.94 -9.88
C LEU A 361 -8.13 1.54 -9.71
N PRO A 362 -8.01 2.68 -9.02
CA PRO A 362 -6.70 3.19 -8.60
C PRO A 362 -5.99 2.19 -7.68
N PRO A 363 -4.65 2.14 -7.70
CA PRO A 363 -3.87 1.15 -6.95
C PRO A 363 -3.90 1.29 -5.42
N GLY A 364 -4.31 2.46 -4.90
CA GLY A 364 -4.26 2.79 -3.47
C GLY A 364 -5.57 2.54 -2.72
N ASP A 365 -5.67 3.11 -1.52
CA ASP A 365 -6.71 2.81 -0.51
C ASP A 365 -8.17 2.91 -0.99
N SER A 366 -8.43 3.71 -2.03
CA SER A 366 -9.75 3.79 -2.64
C SER A 366 -10.25 2.46 -3.24
N ALA A 367 -9.37 1.48 -3.45
CA ALA A 367 -9.73 0.14 -3.91
C ALA A 367 -9.92 -0.88 -2.77
N ILE A 368 -9.52 -0.56 -1.54
CA ILE A 368 -9.53 -1.50 -0.41
C ILE A 368 -10.93 -2.05 -0.14
N ALA A 369 -11.97 -1.21 -0.22
CA ALA A 369 -13.34 -1.67 0.00
C ALA A 369 -13.76 -2.76 -1.00
N PHE A 370 -13.29 -2.69 -2.26
CA PHE A 370 -13.57 -3.71 -3.26
C PHE A 370 -12.91 -5.04 -2.88
N GLY A 371 -11.62 -5.01 -2.54
CA GLY A 371 -10.89 -6.21 -2.10
C GLY A 371 -11.49 -6.84 -0.83
N GLN A 372 -11.85 -6.01 0.14
CA GLN A 372 -12.55 -6.45 1.35
C GLN A 372 -13.86 -7.18 1.03
N ALA A 373 -14.66 -6.64 0.12
CA ALA A 373 -15.92 -7.25 -0.28
C ALA A 373 -15.69 -8.62 -0.95
N VAL A 374 -14.74 -8.72 -1.88
CA VAL A 374 -14.39 -9.99 -2.55
C VAL A 374 -13.93 -11.04 -1.55
N ILE A 375 -13.09 -10.65 -0.59
CA ILE A 375 -12.60 -11.56 0.47
C ILE A 375 -13.75 -12.00 1.37
N ALA A 376 -14.63 -11.08 1.78
CA ALA A 376 -15.78 -11.43 2.61
C ALA A 376 -16.77 -12.36 1.88
N GLN A 377 -16.99 -12.20 0.57
CA GLN A 377 -17.77 -13.16 -0.22
C GLN A 377 -17.17 -14.56 -0.13
N TYR A 378 -15.85 -14.69 -0.31
CA TYR A 378 -15.14 -15.96 -0.17
C TYR A 378 -15.33 -16.56 1.23
N LEU A 379 -15.18 -15.75 2.29
CA LEU A 379 -15.33 -16.23 3.67
C LEU A 379 -16.76 -16.72 3.96
N VAL A 380 -17.79 -16.00 3.49
CA VAL A 380 -19.20 -16.43 3.68
C VAL A 380 -19.51 -17.75 2.96
N GLU A 381 -18.84 -18.03 1.85
CA GLU A 381 -19.06 -19.24 1.04
C GLU A 381 -18.31 -20.48 1.55
N HIS A 382 -17.32 -20.28 2.42
CA HIS A 382 -16.42 -21.32 2.93
C HIS A 382 -16.45 -21.44 4.46
N VAL A 383 -17.40 -20.77 5.12
CA VAL A 383 -17.81 -20.94 6.52
C VAL A 383 -19.11 -21.73 6.54
#